data_AF-A0A822CQJ3-F1
#
_entry.id   AF-A0A822CQJ3-F1
#
_cell.length_a   1.000
_cell.length_b   1.000
_cell.length_c   1.000
_cell.angle_alpha   90.00
_cell.angle_beta   90.00
_cell.angle_gamma   90.00
#
_symmetry.space_group_name_H-M   'P 1'
#
loop_
_entity.id
_entity.type
_entity.pdbx_description
1 polymer ?
#
loop_
_entity_poly.entity_id
_entity_poly.type
_entity_poly.pdbx_seq_one_letter_code
_entity_poly.pdbx_strand_id
1 'polypeptide(L)'
;ESSSMQLKTAFQKYESLRSVYDSKIIEMSMQCGFYMTPEQWSLLLYGYTTNESIIDPIIDKLLTKTSFQTAIQQYKKIVLLSGAVHGQDLDDLMQHFQFLSNDNLAINASGSSVLTSTLHMLKRVVNILNKLKK
;
A
#
# COMPACT_ATOMS: atom_id res chain seq x y z
N GLU A 1 27.71 9.28 27.51
CA GLU A 1 28.29 9.36 26.16
C GLU A 1 27.23 9.84 25.20
N SER A 2 27.48 10.92 24.47
CA SER A 2 26.52 11.47 23.51
C SER A 2 26.80 10.90 22.12
N SER A 3 25.77 10.37 21.47
CA SER A 3 25.88 9.86 20.10
C SER A 3 26.09 11.02 19.13
N SER A 4 27.25 11.08 18.47
CA SER A 4 27.55 12.08 17.45
C SER A 4 26.87 11.68 16.15
N MET A 5 25.88 12.45 15.70
CA MET A 5 25.20 12.21 14.42
C MET A 5 25.79 13.13 13.35
N GLN A 6 26.36 12.53 12.30
CA GLN A 6 26.83 13.24 11.12
C GLN A 6 25.96 12.91 9.91
N LEU A 7 25.65 13.94 9.11
CA LEU A 7 24.92 13.75 7.86
C LEU A 7 25.83 13.04 6.84
N LYS A 8 25.30 12.04 6.12
CA LYS A 8 26.01 11.44 4.99
C LYS A 8 26.24 12.52 3.92
N THR A 9 27.37 12.46 3.23
CA THR A 9 27.77 13.42 2.19
C THR A 9 26.73 13.57 1.08
N ALA A 10 25.98 12.50 0.78
CA ALA A 10 24.89 12.49 -0.18
C ALA A 10 23.65 13.35 0.20
N PHE A 11 23.52 13.77 1.46
CA PHE A 11 22.37 14.54 1.94
C PHE A 11 22.72 15.99 2.31
N GLN A 12 23.90 16.48 1.93
CA GLN A 12 24.34 17.83 2.26
C GLN A 12 23.56 18.92 1.52
N LYS A 13 22.85 18.57 0.44
CA LYS A 13 21.94 19.47 -0.28
C LYS A 13 20.53 19.36 0.30
N TYR A 14 19.90 20.51 0.53
CA TYR A 14 18.55 20.59 1.10
C TYR A 14 17.53 19.75 0.32
N GLU A 15 17.53 19.83 -1.01
CA GLU A 15 16.59 19.07 -1.85
C GLU A 15 16.75 17.55 -1.68
N SER A 16 17.99 17.07 -1.60
CA SER A 16 18.29 15.65 -1.41
C SER A 16 17.87 15.16 -0.02
N LEU A 17 18.10 15.97 1.01
CA LEU A 17 17.64 15.66 2.37
C LEU A 17 16.11 15.69 2.47
N ARG A 18 15.47 16.70 1.87
CA ARG A 18 14.01 16.87 1.90
C ARG A 18 13.29 15.74 1.19
N SER A 19 13.79 15.33 0.02
CA SER A 19 13.24 14.16 -0.70
C SER A 19 13.30 12.88 0.13
N VAL A 20 14.38 12.65 0.88
CA VAL A 20 14.51 11.50 1.79
C VAL A 20 13.56 11.61 2.98
N TYR A 21 13.42 12.82 3.52
CA TYR A 21 12.49 13.08 4.62
C TYR A 21 11.04 12.81 4.21
N ASP A 22 10.58 13.37 3.08
CA ASP A 22 9.23 13.16 2.57
C ASP A 22 9.00 11.67 2.25
N SER A 23 9.97 11.02 1.61
CA SER A 23 9.91 9.57 1.35
C SER A 23 9.73 8.77 2.63
N LYS A 24 10.39 9.18 3.72
CA LYS A 24 10.32 8.46 4.98
C LYS A 24 8.98 8.67 5.69
N ILE A 25 8.40 9.87 5.61
CA ILE A 25 7.06 10.14 6.15
C ILE A 25 6.03 9.28 5.42
N ILE A 26 6.07 9.26 4.09
CA ILE A 26 5.13 8.48 3.28
C ILE A 26 5.30 6.98 3.57
N GLU A 27 6.54 6.49 3.72
CA GLU A 27 6.80 5.10 4.11
C GLU A 27 6.18 4.77 5.48
N MET A 28 6.36 5.62 6.49
CA MET A 28 5.75 5.40 7.82
C MET A 28 4.22 5.42 7.74
N SER A 29 3.66 6.34 6.97
CA SER A 29 2.21 6.40 6.74
C SER A 29 1.67 5.11 6.12
N MET A 30 2.34 4.61 5.08
CA MET A 30 1.99 3.33 4.46
C MET A 30 2.10 2.16 5.44
N GLN A 31 3.12 2.15 6.32
CA GLN A 31 3.26 1.13 7.37
C GLN A 31 2.15 1.18 8.42
N CYS A 32 1.65 2.38 8.71
CA CYS A 32 0.48 2.59 9.56
C CYS A 32 -0.84 2.32 8.85
N GLY A 33 -0.82 2.08 7.52
CA GLY A 33 -2.02 1.83 6.74
C GLY A 33 -2.78 3.09 6.32
N PHE A 34 -2.13 4.25 6.37
CA PHE A 34 -2.72 5.52 5.96
C PHE A 34 -2.29 5.83 4.52
N TYR A 35 -3.25 5.83 3.61
CA TYR A 35 -3.06 6.13 2.19
C TYR A 35 -3.75 7.47 1.87
N MET A 36 -2.97 8.40 1.32
CA MET A 36 -3.44 9.73 0.89
C MET A 36 -3.05 9.97 -0.56
N THR A 37 -3.81 10.83 -1.24
CA THR A 37 -3.49 11.26 -2.61
C THR A 37 -2.25 12.15 -2.64
N PRO A 38 -1.55 12.25 -3.78
CA PRO A 38 -0.41 13.16 -3.94
C PRO A 38 -0.75 14.63 -3.61
N GLU A 39 -1.98 15.05 -3.93
CA GLU A 39 -2.52 16.37 -3.59
C GLU A 39 -2.60 16.56 -2.05
N GLN A 40 -3.16 15.57 -1.35
CA GLN A 40 -3.28 15.59 0.13
C GLN A 40 -1.91 15.61 0.79
N TRP A 41 -0.94 14.85 0.26
CA TRP A 41 0.44 14.89 0.73
C TRP A 41 1.12 16.23 0.48
N SER A 42 0.89 16.84 -0.69
CA SER A 42 1.44 18.15 -1.03
C SER A 42 0.88 19.23 -0.09
N LEU A 43 -0.43 19.20 0.18
CA LEU A 43 -1.07 20.07 1.18
C LEU A 43 -0.52 19.83 2.58
N LEU A 44 -0.32 18.58 3.00
CA LEU A 44 0.15 18.25 4.35
C LEU A 44 1.62 18.63 4.58
N LEU A 45 2.49 18.39 3.60
CA LEU A 45 3.94 18.57 3.73
C LEU A 45 4.41 19.98 3.36
N TYR A 46 3.65 20.68 2.50
CA TYR A 46 4.05 21.95 1.90
C TYR A 46 3.00 23.06 2.01
N GLY A 47 1.73 22.74 2.29
CA GLY A 47 0.65 23.71 2.42
C GLY A 47 0.04 24.18 1.08
N TYR A 48 0.46 23.61 -0.04
CA TYR A 48 -0.04 23.95 -1.38
C TYR A 48 0.03 22.74 -2.32
N THR A 49 -0.74 22.76 -3.41
CA THR A 49 -0.91 21.60 -4.33
C THR A 49 0.11 21.53 -5.47
N THR A 50 0.95 22.55 -5.68
CA THR A 50 1.87 22.61 -6.83
C THR A 50 3.07 21.64 -6.76
N ASN A 51 3.20 20.85 -5.70
CA ASN A 51 4.30 19.89 -5.49
C ASN A 51 3.93 18.43 -5.79
N GLU A 52 2.79 18.17 -6.44
CA GLU A 52 2.37 16.80 -6.82
C GLU A 52 3.47 16.04 -7.57
N SER A 53 4.16 16.73 -8.49
CA SER A 53 5.28 16.16 -9.27
C SER A 53 6.47 15.66 -8.45
N ILE A 54 6.64 16.14 -7.22
CA ILE A 54 7.69 15.67 -6.29
C ILE A 54 7.22 14.40 -5.57
N ILE A 55 5.94 14.33 -5.21
CA ILE A 55 5.37 13.28 -4.38
C ILE A 55 4.97 12.05 -5.21
N ASP A 56 4.44 12.24 -6.41
CA ASP A 56 4.06 11.18 -7.35
C ASP A 56 5.16 10.11 -7.53
N PRO A 57 6.40 10.45 -7.93
CA PRO A 57 7.45 9.45 -8.13
C PRO A 57 7.91 8.79 -6.83
N ILE A 58 7.73 9.45 -5.68
CA ILE A 58 8.04 8.87 -4.36
C ILE A 58 7.01 7.79 -4.02
N ILE A 59 5.72 8.07 -4.22
CA ILE A 59 4.63 7.11 -3.99
C ILE A 59 4.81 5.89 -4.92
N ASP A 60 5.03 6.11 -6.21
CA ASP A 60 5.23 5.02 -7.17
C ASP A 60 6.39 4.10 -6.78
N LYS A 61 7.52 4.69 -6.34
CA LYS A 61 8.68 3.93 -5.89
C LYS A 61 8.42 3.12 -4.62
N LEU A 62 7.58 3.61 -3.72
CA LEU A 62 7.20 2.90 -2.49
C LEU A 62 6.17 1.80 -2.77
N LEU A 63 5.20 2.05 -3.65
CA LEU A 63 4.24 1.04 -4.10
C LEU A 63 4.92 -0.11 -4.84
N THR A 64 5.88 0.19 -5.72
CA THR A 64 6.66 -0.84 -6.45
C THR A 64 7.42 -1.78 -5.50
N LYS A 65 7.85 -1.28 -4.33
CA LYS A 65 8.54 -2.09 -3.32
C LYS A 65 7.58 -2.85 -2.41
N THR A 66 6.31 -2.46 -2.36
CA THR A 66 5.33 -3.04 -1.47
C THR A 66 4.71 -4.26 -2.15
N SER A 67 5.02 -5.45 -1.64
CA SER A 67 4.41 -6.67 -2.16
C SER A 67 2.91 -6.69 -1.89
N PHE A 68 2.15 -7.34 -2.77
CA PHE A 68 0.70 -7.53 -2.59
C PHE A 68 0.37 -8.19 -1.24
N GLN A 69 1.21 -9.14 -0.80
CA GLN A 69 1.10 -9.80 0.50
C GLN A 69 1.22 -8.80 1.67
N THR A 70 2.17 -7.88 1.59
CA THR A 70 2.37 -6.83 2.59
C THR A 70 1.17 -5.89 2.65
N ALA A 71 0.59 -5.53 1.50
CA ALA A 71 -0.60 -4.69 1.43
C ALA A 71 -1.82 -5.35 2.10
N ILE A 72 -2.02 -6.66 1.90
CA ILE A 72 -3.11 -7.42 2.57
C ILE A 72 -2.91 -7.46 4.09
N GLN A 73 -1.67 -7.67 4.54
CA GLN A 73 -1.35 -7.66 5.98
C GLN A 73 -1.58 -6.29 6.61
N GLN A 74 -1.24 -5.21 5.90
CA GLN A 74 -1.52 -3.84 6.33
C GLN A 74 -3.03 -3.60 6.41
N TYR A 75 -3.79 -3.99 5.38
CA TYR A 75 -5.25 -3.90 5.38
C TYR A 75 -5.87 -4.66 6.55
N LYS A 76 -5.43 -5.90 6.80
CA LYS A 76 -5.83 -6.70 7.98
C LYS A 76 -5.64 -5.95 9.28
N LYS A 77 -4.47 -5.34 9.44
CA LYS A 77 -4.10 -4.62 10.64
C LYS A 77 -5.01 -3.39 10.86
N ILE A 78 -5.30 -2.63 9.81
CA ILE A 78 -6.21 -1.48 9.88
C ILE A 78 -7.62 -1.93 10.27
N VAL A 79 -8.13 -2.98 9.62
CA VAL A 79 -9.48 -3.51 9.90
C VAL A 79 -9.59 -4.00 11.35
N LEU A 80 -8.57 -4.69 11.86
CA LEU A 80 -8.51 -5.11 13.27
C LEU A 80 -8.43 -3.92 14.24
N LEU A 81 -7.67 -2.87 13.88
CA LEU A 81 -7.48 -1.70 14.73
C LEU A 81 -8.69 -0.76 14.73
N SER A 82 -9.49 -0.71 13.66
CA SER A 82 -10.65 0.20 13.60
C SER A 82 -11.84 -0.27 14.44
N GLY A 83 -11.82 -1.52 14.92
CA GLY A 83 -12.89 -2.08 15.77
C GLY A 83 -14.27 -2.13 15.10
N ALA A 84 -14.33 -1.95 13.77
CA ALA A 84 -15.57 -2.01 13.03
C ALA A 84 -16.16 -3.43 13.08
N VAL A 85 -17.45 -3.54 13.41
CA VAL A 85 -18.19 -4.80 13.39
C VAL A 85 -18.02 -5.44 12.01
N HIS A 86 -17.23 -6.51 11.95
CA HIS A 86 -16.90 -7.17 10.69
C HIS A 86 -18.18 -7.73 10.06
N GLY A 87 -18.50 -7.25 8.87
CA GLY A 87 -19.43 -7.96 7.99
C GLY A 87 -18.73 -9.22 7.49
N GLN A 88 -19.43 -10.37 7.48
CA GLN A 88 -18.90 -11.64 6.96
C GLN A 88 -18.30 -11.49 5.54
N ASP A 89 -18.83 -10.55 4.75
CA ASP A 89 -18.32 -10.20 3.42
C ASP A 89 -16.87 -9.70 3.40
N LEU A 90 -16.41 -8.99 4.45
CA LEU A 90 -15.04 -8.49 4.55
C LEU A 90 -14.07 -9.61 4.94
N ASP A 91 -14.47 -10.48 5.88
CA ASP A 91 -13.68 -11.66 6.25
C ASP A 91 -13.54 -12.63 5.07
N ASP A 92 -14.61 -12.83 4.30
CA ASP A 92 -14.58 -13.58 3.05
C ASP A 92 -13.62 -12.91 2.06
N LEU A 93 -13.76 -11.61 1.81
CA LEU A 93 -12.89 -10.86 0.89
C LEU A 93 -11.40 -11.01 1.27
N MET A 94 -11.09 -10.99 2.57
CA MET A 94 -9.74 -11.15 3.08
C MET A 94 -9.16 -12.55 2.82
N GLN A 95 -9.97 -13.61 2.96
CA GLN A 95 -9.55 -14.96 2.61
C GLN A 95 -9.25 -15.08 1.11
N HIS A 96 -10.08 -14.46 0.27
CA HIS A 96 -9.88 -14.45 -1.19
C HIS A 96 -8.59 -13.71 -1.57
N PHE A 97 -8.31 -12.56 -0.97
CA PHE A 97 -7.06 -11.82 -1.22
C PHE A 97 -5.82 -12.57 -0.72
N GLN A 98 -5.89 -13.20 0.45
CA GLN A 98 -4.78 -14.00 0.98
C GLN A 98 -4.47 -15.20 0.08
N PHE A 99 -5.49 -15.82 -0.52
CA PHE A 99 -5.33 -16.87 -1.50
C PHE A 99 -4.65 -16.36 -2.79
N LEU A 100 -5.14 -15.24 -3.33
CA LEU A 100 -4.55 -14.58 -4.52
C LEU A 100 -3.09 -14.14 -4.30
N SER A 101 -2.69 -13.90 -3.05
CA SER A 101 -1.32 -13.51 -2.72
C SER A 101 -0.36 -14.69 -2.59
N ASN A 102 -0.85 -15.87 -2.25
CA ASN A 102 -0.02 -17.06 -2.07
C ASN A 102 0.22 -17.78 -3.40
N ASP A 103 -0.74 -17.69 -4.32
CA ASP A 103 -0.55 -18.13 -5.69
C ASP A 103 0.35 -17.11 -6.38
N ASN A 104 1.66 -17.39 -6.39
CA ASN A 104 2.49 -16.91 -7.49
C ASN A 104 1.69 -17.19 -8.77
N LEU A 105 1.45 -16.14 -9.55
CA LEU A 105 1.04 -16.20 -10.96
C LEU A 105 2.14 -16.90 -11.77
N ALA A 106 2.49 -18.12 -11.36
CA ALA A 106 3.28 -19.05 -12.11
C ALA A 106 2.40 -19.41 -13.29
N ILE A 107 2.54 -18.60 -14.34
CA ILE A 107 2.13 -18.84 -15.72
C ILE A 107 2.73 -20.17 -16.25
N ASN A 108 3.51 -20.86 -15.42
CA ASN A 108 4.32 -22.00 -15.75
C ASN A 108 3.72 -23.22 -15.05
N ALA A 109 2.87 -23.93 -15.79
CA ALA A 109 2.50 -25.32 -15.57
C ALA A 109 1.68 -25.61 -14.30
N SER A 110 0.34 -25.58 -14.42
CA SER A 110 -0.56 -26.72 -14.12
C SER A 110 -2.03 -26.29 -14.01
N GLY A 111 -2.88 -26.82 -14.88
CA GLY A 111 -4.32 -27.00 -14.62
C GLY A 111 -5.25 -25.85 -15.00
N SER A 112 -6.07 -26.07 -16.04
CA SER A 112 -7.30 -25.30 -16.35
C SER A 112 -8.19 -25.05 -15.11
N SER A 113 -8.12 -25.95 -14.11
CA SER A 113 -8.81 -25.82 -12.82
C SER A 113 -8.31 -24.67 -11.95
N VAL A 114 -7.01 -24.33 -11.99
CA VAL A 114 -6.44 -23.24 -11.18
C VAL A 114 -6.86 -21.89 -11.78
N LEU A 115 -6.81 -21.76 -13.11
CA LEU A 115 -7.29 -20.55 -13.81
C LEU A 115 -8.79 -20.32 -13.65
N THR A 116 -9.60 -21.38 -13.72
CA THR A 116 -11.05 -21.26 -13.50
C THR A 116 -11.39 -20.91 -12.06
N SER A 117 -10.63 -21.46 -11.10
CA SER A 117 -10.76 -21.11 -9.68
C SER A 117 -10.35 -19.65 -9.42
N THR A 118 -9.21 -19.19 -9.91
CA THR A 118 -8.78 -17.78 -9.73
C THR A 118 -9.74 -16.81 -10.40
N LEU A 119 -10.28 -17.13 -11.59
CA LEU A 119 -11.27 -16.29 -12.27
C LEU A 119 -12.61 -16.24 -11.52
N HIS A 120 -13.06 -17.35 -10.94
CA HIS A 120 -14.23 -17.38 -10.07
C HIS A 120 -14.02 -16.54 -8.79
N MET A 121 -12.82 -16.60 -8.20
CA MET A 121 -12.46 -15.81 -7.03
C MET A 121 -12.40 -14.30 -7.35
N LEU A 122 -11.82 -13.92 -8.49
CA LEU A 122 -11.84 -12.51 -8.96
C LEU A 122 -13.27 -12.01 -9.21
N LYS A 123 -14.14 -12.83 -9.79
CA LYS A 123 -15.56 -12.48 -9.95
C LYS A 123 -16.25 -12.25 -8.59
N ARG A 124 -15.94 -13.06 -7.56
CA ARG A 124 -16.47 -12.87 -6.21
C ARG A 124 -15.95 -11.59 -5.57
N VAL A 125 -14.66 -11.31 -5.66
CA VAL A 125 -14.04 -10.06 -5.18
C VAL A 125 -14.73 -8.84 -5.81
N VAL A 126 -14.88 -8.83 -7.13
CA VAL A 126 -15.56 -7.73 -7.86
C VAL A 126 -17.02 -7.58 -7.41
N ASN A 127 -17.73 -8.68 -7.17
CA ASN A 127 -19.11 -8.64 -6.73
C ASN A 127 -19.24 -8.05 -5.31
N ILE A 128 -18.34 -8.44 -4.39
CA ILE A 128 -18.30 -7.89 -3.02
C ILE A 128 -17.95 -6.40 -3.06
N LEU A 129 -16.96 -5.99 -3.86
CA LEU A 129 -16.61 -4.57 -4.04
C LEU A 129 -17.78 -3.76 -4.62
N ASN A 130 -18.54 -4.30 -5.57
CA ASN A 130 -19.73 -3.65 -6.11
C ASN A 130 -20.86 -3.54 -5.09
N LYS A 131 -21.00 -4.50 -4.17
CA LYS A 131 -21.95 -4.40 -3.05
C LYS A 131 -21.54 -3.33 -2.04
N LEU A 132 -20.24 -3.20 -1.75
CA LEU A 132 -19.72 -2.19 -0.81
C LEU A 132 -19.72 -0.76 -1.37
N LYS A 133 -19.79 -0.60 -2.69
CA LYS A 133 -19.87 0.71 -3.37
C LYS A 133 -21.30 1.28 -3.43
N LYS A 134 -22.32 0.47 -3.10
CA LYS A 134 -23.73 0.89 -3.00
C LYS A 134 -24.07 1.32 -1.58
#